data_AF-A0A9P5NAE6-F1
#
_entry.id   AF-A0A9P5NAE6-F1
#
_cell.length_a   1.000
_cell.length_b   1.000
_cell.length_c   1.000
_cell.angle_alpha   90.00
_cell.angle_beta   90.00
_cell.angle_gamma   90.00
#
_symmetry.space_group_name_H-M   'P 1'
#
loop_
_entity.id
_entity.type
_entity.pdbx_description
1 polymer ?
#
loop_
_entity_poly.entity_id
_entity_poly.type
_entity_poly.pdbx_seq_one_letter_code
_entity_poly.pdbx_strand_id
1 'polypeptide(L)'
;MLKAGQYTRAEQLFAKASSLRPDEPKYSLNHSAALYEQGKYRQSIDTVLEAWKKIQAKWCEESGNAQGGWDTLSIKLGVRFTKAKLQLAASSDSTTNHIQEVNAITLEDSQNESSISDLDHGVSIKLFVTSKMGSEDARSQDMVNIWHHWKAVRDRHASHTVSQCKIVISDAQACLRGLKIFKSTCDPTLDHYNLGHDEIHSLLDGTEEEDDIYPIHLDKLNSQEKEMALSFLFGGSGDARHVFETVINAADFVENSKFMKNIEH
;
A
#
# COMPACT_ATOMS: atom_id res chain seq x y z
N MET A 1 4.71 3.63 22.14
CA MET A 1 3.48 2.82 22.25
C MET A 1 3.05 2.26 20.91
N LEU A 2 2.65 3.08 19.92
CA LEU A 2 2.38 2.59 18.55
C LEU A 2 3.61 1.89 17.95
N LYS A 3 4.79 2.53 18.00
CA LYS A 3 6.06 1.93 17.55
C LYS A 3 6.49 0.66 18.30
N ALA A 4 5.86 0.36 19.43
CA ALA A 4 6.17 -0.82 20.25
C ALA A 4 5.18 -1.98 19.99
N GLY A 5 4.29 -1.87 18.99
CA GLY A 5 3.30 -2.89 18.64
C GLY A 5 2.15 -3.06 19.65
N GLN A 6 2.10 -2.25 20.72
CA GLN A 6 1.09 -2.37 21.78
C GLN A 6 -0.20 -1.63 21.42
N TYR A 7 -0.85 -2.03 20.33
CA TYR A 7 -1.96 -1.27 19.74
C TYR A 7 -3.21 -1.20 20.62
N THR A 8 -3.59 -2.30 21.28
CA THR A 8 -4.75 -2.32 22.19
C THR A 8 -4.57 -1.36 23.37
N ARG A 9 -3.36 -1.31 23.94
CA ARG A 9 -3.05 -0.35 25.01
C ARG A 9 -3.03 1.09 24.49
N ALA A 10 -2.49 1.29 23.29
CA ALA A 10 -2.47 2.60 22.65
C ALA A 10 -3.88 3.12 22.37
N GLU A 11 -4.78 2.27 21.85
CA GLU A 11 -6.21 2.58 21.65
C GLU A 11 -6.85 3.07 22.95
N GLN A 12 -6.75 2.31 24.03
CA GLN A 12 -7.32 2.69 25.33
C GLN A 12 -6.80 4.04 25.83
N LEU A 13 -5.49 4.28 25.71
CA LEU A 13 -4.87 5.52 26.17
C LEU A 13 -5.28 6.71 25.32
N PHE A 14 -5.34 6.56 24.00
CA PHE A 14 -5.76 7.65 23.10
C PHE A 14 -7.26 7.91 23.18
N ALA A 15 -8.10 6.89 23.36
CA ALA A 15 -9.51 7.05 23.65
C ALA A 15 -9.71 7.86 24.93
N LYS A 16 -9.02 7.48 26.02
CA LYS A 16 -9.06 8.22 27.29
C LYS A 16 -8.55 9.66 27.14
N ALA A 17 -7.45 9.86 26.43
CA ALA A 17 -6.90 11.19 26.17
C ALA A 17 -7.88 12.05 25.36
N SER A 18 -8.54 11.48 24.35
CA SER A 18 -9.57 12.16 23.56
C SER A 18 -10.82 12.50 24.39
N SER A 19 -11.13 11.75 25.45
CA SER A 19 -12.21 12.12 26.39
C SER A 19 -11.78 13.25 27.33
N LEU A 20 -10.53 13.27 27.77
CA LEU A 20 -10.00 14.31 28.66
C LEU A 20 -9.79 15.65 27.94
N ARG A 21 -9.44 15.61 26.66
CA ARG A 21 -9.20 16.78 25.80
C ARG A 21 -9.91 16.59 24.46
N PRO A 22 -11.23 16.82 24.39
CA PRO A 22 -12.03 16.56 23.20
C PRO A 22 -11.65 17.48 22.03
N ASP A 23 -11.09 18.66 22.31
CA ASP A 23 -10.64 19.67 21.36
C ASP A 23 -9.32 19.32 20.66
N GLU A 24 -8.53 18.38 21.18
CA GLU A 24 -7.20 18.09 20.65
C GLU A 24 -7.23 17.01 19.55
N PRO A 25 -7.10 17.38 18.26
CA PRO A 25 -7.22 16.44 17.15
C PRO A 25 -6.12 15.37 17.13
N LYS A 26 -4.94 15.64 17.73
CA LYS A 26 -3.84 14.66 17.76
C LYS A 26 -4.21 13.38 18.51
N TYR A 27 -5.07 13.44 19.51
CA TYR A 27 -5.51 12.23 20.22
C TYR A 27 -6.41 11.36 19.34
N SER A 28 -7.37 11.96 18.63
CA SER A 28 -8.21 11.24 17.66
C SER A 28 -7.39 10.73 16.46
N LEU A 29 -6.41 11.50 15.98
CA LEU A 29 -5.46 11.03 14.96
C LEU A 29 -4.68 9.79 15.42
N ASN A 30 -4.15 9.77 16.65
CA ASN A 30 -3.38 8.62 17.13
C ASN A 30 -4.28 7.45 17.52
N HIS A 31 -5.52 7.72 17.95
CA HIS A 31 -6.53 6.69 18.19
C HIS A 31 -6.88 5.94 16.89
N SER A 32 -7.17 6.66 15.80
CA SER A 32 -7.41 6.03 14.50
C SER A 32 -6.21 5.23 14.01
N ALA A 33 -4.97 5.67 14.28
CA ALA A 33 -3.78 4.88 13.98
C ALA A 33 -3.79 3.53 14.73
N ALA A 34 -4.07 3.54 16.04
CA ALA A 34 -4.13 2.31 16.84
C ALA A 34 -5.25 1.35 16.37
N LEU A 35 -6.39 1.89 15.91
CA LEU A 35 -7.49 1.10 15.36
C LEU A 35 -7.13 0.48 14.01
N TYR A 36 -6.48 1.24 13.13
CA TYR A 36 -6.01 0.76 11.83
C TYR A 36 -5.05 -0.42 11.97
N GLU A 37 -4.03 -0.30 12.83
CA GLU A 37 -3.04 -1.36 13.07
C GLU A 37 -3.65 -2.63 13.71
N GLN A 38 -4.82 -2.53 14.33
CA GLN A 38 -5.58 -3.67 14.84
C GLN A 38 -6.51 -4.31 13.81
N GLY A 39 -6.55 -3.79 12.57
CA GLY A 39 -7.50 -4.23 11.55
C GLY A 39 -8.94 -3.75 11.77
N LYS A 40 -9.18 -2.87 12.74
CA LYS A 40 -10.50 -2.29 13.06
C LYS A 40 -10.81 -1.13 12.09
N TYR A 41 -10.87 -1.42 10.79
CA TYR A 41 -10.86 -0.39 9.74
C TYR A 41 -12.09 0.52 9.76
N ARG A 42 -13.28 0.00 10.04
CA ARG A 42 -14.51 0.81 10.15
C ARG A 42 -14.40 1.85 11.27
N GLN A 43 -14.05 1.41 12.47
CA GLN A 43 -13.84 2.30 13.61
C GLN A 43 -12.70 3.30 13.36
N SER A 44 -11.64 2.87 12.64
CA SER A 44 -10.58 3.77 12.21
C SER A 44 -11.10 4.87 11.28
N ILE A 45 -11.98 4.56 10.33
CA ILE A 45 -12.58 5.56 9.42
C ILE A 45 -13.39 6.57 10.22
N ASP A 46 -14.29 6.10 11.09
CA ASP A 46 -15.13 6.98 11.91
C ASP A 46 -14.26 7.91 12.77
N THR A 47 -13.21 7.37 13.37
CA THR A 47 -12.26 8.15 14.19
C THR A 47 -11.43 9.13 13.35
N VAL A 48 -11.13 8.81 12.08
CA VAL A 48 -10.48 9.75 11.16
C VAL A 48 -11.40 10.91 10.83
N LEU A 49 -12.68 10.64 10.55
CA LEU A 49 -13.67 11.68 10.27
C LEU A 49 -13.79 12.62 11.48
N GLU A 50 -13.90 12.08 12.69
CA GLU A 50 -13.92 12.87 13.93
C GLU A 50 -12.65 13.71 14.13
N ALA A 51 -11.46 13.15 13.86
CA ALA A 51 -10.21 13.90 13.90
C ALA A 51 -10.19 15.03 12.86
N TRP A 52 -10.78 14.79 11.68
CA TRP A 52 -10.87 15.76 10.60
C TRP A 52 -11.77 16.95 10.98
N LYS A 53 -12.96 16.69 11.55
CA LYS A 53 -13.88 17.75 12.01
C LYS A 53 -13.16 18.70 12.98
N LYS A 54 -12.37 18.14 13.90
CA LYS A 54 -11.60 18.90 14.89
C LYS A 54 -10.49 19.74 14.28
N ILE A 55 -9.80 19.23 13.25
CA ILE A 55 -8.78 20.01 12.53
C ILE A 55 -9.45 21.19 11.81
N GLN A 56 -10.58 20.96 11.15
CA GLN A 56 -11.31 22.03 10.45
C GLN A 56 -11.78 23.12 11.42
N ALA A 57 -12.33 22.73 12.58
CA ALA A 57 -12.73 23.68 13.62
C ALA A 57 -11.55 24.55 14.09
N LYS A 58 -10.40 23.93 14.39
CA LYS A 58 -9.19 24.66 14.80
C LYS A 58 -8.61 25.53 13.70
N TRP A 59 -8.70 25.10 12.45
CA TRP A 59 -8.23 25.91 11.32
C TRP A 59 -9.02 27.22 11.22
N CYS A 60 -10.35 27.18 11.40
CA CYS A 60 -11.16 28.39 11.43
C CYS A 60 -10.75 29.35 12.56
N GLU A 61 -10.42 28.82 13.74
CA GLU A 61 -9.99 29.60 14.91
C GLU A 61 -8.57 30.20 14.77
N GLU A 62 -7.64 29.48 14.13
CA GLU A 62 -6.21 29.81 14.09
C GLU A 62 -5.74 30.50 12.81
N SER A 63 -6.65 31.06 12.01
CA SER A 63 -6.48 31.60 10.64
C SER A 63 -5.38 32.68 10.42
N GLY A 64 -4.49 32.93 11.39
CA GLY A 64 -3.46 33.98 11.33
C GLY A 64 -2.00 33.54 11.12
N ASN A 65 -1.55 32.33 11.49
CA ASN A 65 -0.08 32.02 11.42
C ASN A 65 0.34 30.52 11.48
N ALA A 66 -0.57 29.53 11.54
CA ALA A 66 -0.22 28.12 11.83
C ALA A 66 -0.38 27.13 10.65
N GLN A 67 -0.41 27.63 9.40
CA GLN A 67 -0.85 26.85 8.22
C GLN A 67 -0.04 25.56 7.95
N GLY A 68 1.26 25.52 8.28
CA GLY A 68 2.12 24.37 7.98
C GLY A 68 1.93 23.15 8.89
N GLY A 69 1.41 23.33 10.11
CA GLY A 69 1.25 22.23 11.07
C GLY A 69 0.04 21.34 10.75
N TRP A 70 -1.05 21.96 10.31
CA TRP A 70 -2.32 21.29 10.02
C TRP A 70 -2.25 20.43 8.76
N ASP A 71 -1.56 20.90 7.72
CA ASP A 71 -1.36 20.14 6.48
C ASP A 71 -0.71 18.77 6.71
N THR A 72 0.28 18.70 7.61
CA THR A 72 0.94 17.42 7.94
C THR A 72 -0.04 16.43 8.60
N LEU A 73 -0.95 16.91 9.44
CA LEU A 73 -1.94 16.06 10.10
C LEU A 73 -3.04 15.66 9.11
N SER A 74 -3.49 16.58 8.26
CA SER A 74 -4.46 16.33 7.19
C SER A 74 -3.95 15.29 6.20
N ILE A 75 -2.68 15.36 5.78
CA ILE A 75 -2.08 14.33 4.90
C ILE A 75 -2.12 12.95 5.58
N LYS A 76 -1.74 12.86 6.85
CA LYS A 76 -1.77 11.60 7.61
C LYS A 76 -3.19 11.04 7.75
N LEU A 77 -4.19 11.89 7.97
CA LEU A 77 -5.59 11.48 8.02
C LEU A 77 -6.08 11.02 6.65
N GLY A 78 -5.76 11.75 5.58
CA GLY A 78 -6.10 11.38 4.21
C GLY A 78 -5.55 10.00 3.85
N VAL A 79 -4.24 9.78 4.05
CA VAL A 79 -3.60 8.47 3.84
C VAL A 79 -4.31 7.37 4.62
N ARG A 80 -4.59 7.59 5.91
CA ARG A 80 -5.22 6.57 6.75
C ARG A 80 -6.66 6.30 6.36
N PHE A 81 -7.43 7.34 6.05
CA PHE A 81 -8.80 7.23 5.57
C PHE A 81 -8.84 6.32 4.34
N THR A 82 -8.00 6.61 3.36
CA THR A 82 -7.96 5.87 2.10
C THR A 82 -7.47 4.45 2.28
N LYS A 83 -6.39 4.24 3.05
CA LYS A 83 -5.90 2.89 3.37
C LYS A 83 -6.94 2.07 4.11
N ALA A 84 -7.64 2.65 5.10
CA ALA A 84 -8.69 1.95 5.83
C ALA A 84 -9.87 1.58 4.93
N LYS A 85 -10.29 2.48 4.02
CA LYS A 85 -11.34 2.18 3.02
C LYS A 85 -10.92 1.06 2.07
N LEU A 86 -9.66 1.07 1.60
CA LEU A 86 -9.12 0.02 0.74
C LEU A 86 -9.13 -1.34 1.44
N GLN A 87 -8.65 -1.39 2.69
CA GLN A 87 -8.65 -2.63 3.47
C GLN A 87 -10.06 -3.11 3.81
N LEU A 88 -10.99 -2.19 4.07
CA LEU A 88 -12.39 -2.52 4.27
C LEU A 88 -13.02 -3.13 3.00
N ALA A 89 -12.70 -2.59 1.81
CA ALA A 89 -13.15 -3.14 0.54
C ALA A 89 -12.56 -4.52 0.24
N ALA A 90 -11.33 -4.79 0.69
CA ALA A 90 -10.64 -6.07 0.53
C ALA A 90 -11.06 -7.15 1.56
N SER A 91 -11.56 -6.74 2.73
CA SER A 91 -11.98 -7.68 3.78
C SER A 91 -13.15 -8.56 3.32
N SER A 92 -13.19 -9.82 3.73
CA SER A 92 -14.20 -10.82 3.33
C SER A 92 -15.65 -10.43 3.65
N ASP A 93 -15.86 -9.47 4.54
CA ASP A 93 -17.16 -8.89 4.87
C ASP A 93 -17.62 -7.82 3.86
N SER A 94 -16.83 -7.56 2.81
CA SER A 94 -17.07 -6.59 1.73
C SER A 94 -18.40 -6.78 1.00
N THR A 95 -18.96 -7.99 0.97
CA THR A 95 -20.29 -8.24 0.39
C THR A 95 -21.43 -7.52 1.10
N THR A 96 -21.25 -7.14 2.36
CA THR A 96 -22.19 -6.32 3.13
C THR A 96 -22.04 -4.82 2.82
N ASN A 97 -20.85 -4.38 2.39
CA ASN A 97 -20.56 -2.98 2.05
C ASN A 97 -20.91 -2.62 0.60
N HIS A 98 -21.03 -3.61 -0.28
CA HIS A 98 -21.51 -3.47 -1.66
C HIS A 98 -22.90 -2.78 -1.73
N ILE A 99 -23.70 -2.84 -0.65
CA ILE A 99 -25.05 -2.27 -0.57
C ILE A 99 -25.10 -0.95 0.22
N GLN A 100 -24.20 -0.68 1.16
CA GLN A 100 -24.28 0.55 1.98
C GLN A 100 -23.51 1.73 1.38
N GLU A 101 -22.32 1.52 0.81
CA GLU A 101 -21.55 2.64 0.21
C GLU A 101 -22.03 2.98 -1.19
N VAL A 102 -22.43 2.01 -2.02
CA VAL A 102 -22.98 2.31 -3.35
C VAL A 102 -24.27 3.12 -3.22
N ASN A 103 -25.16 2.76 -2.29
CA ASN A 103 -26.38 3.52 -2.03
C ASN A 103 -26.13 4.90 -1.40
N ALA A 104 -25.13 5.04 -0.52
CA ALA A 104 -24.74 6.36 0.02
C ALA A 104 -24.06 7.27 -1.03
N ILE A 105 -23.45 6.69 -2.07
CA ILE A 105 -22.80 7.41 -3.17
C ILE A 105 -23.79 7.70 -4.31
N THR A 106 -24.78 6.84 -4.60
CA THR A 106 -25.89 7.21 -5.51
C THR A 106 -26.87 8.19 -4.88
N LEU A 107 -26.85 8.34 -3.55
CA LEU A 107 -27.51 9.42 -2.81
C LEU A 107 -26.69 10.73 -2.79
N GLU A 108 -25.64 10.86 -3.62
CA GLU A 108 -25.03 12.18 -3.93
C GLU A 108 -26.08 13.17 -4.52
N ASP A 109 -27.28 12.70 -4.92
CA ASP A 109 -28.38 13.51 -5.48
C ASP A 109 -29.70 13.55 -4.66
N SER A 110 -29.81 12.96 -3.46
CA SER A 110 -31.08 13.08 -2.70
C SER A 110 -30.94 13.30 -1.19
N GLN A 111 -31.62 14.38 -0.76
CA GLN A 111 -31.68 14.96 0.57
C GLN A 111 -32.24 13.97 1.60
N ASN A 112 -31.43 13.55 2.58
CA ASN A 112 -31.95 12.95 3.81
C ASN A 112 -31.06 13.30 5.02
N GLU A 113 -31.61 14.07 5.97
CA GLU A 113 -30.89 15.04 6.80
C GLU A 113 -30.15 14.54 8.06
N SER A 114 -30.23 13.27 8.45
CA SER A 114 -29.58 12.81 9.70
C SER A 114 -28.25 12.06 9.50
N SER A 115 -27.87 11.70 8.26
CA SER A 115 -26.58 11.07 7.91
C SER A 115 -25.63 12.01 7.15
N ILE A 116 -26.02 13.28 6.97
CA ILE A 116 -25.34 14.25 6.10
C ILE A 116 -23.97 14.70 6.66
N SER A 117 -23.81 14.75 7.98
CA SER A 117 -22.56 15.27 8.56
C SER A 117 -21.35 14.38 8.30
N ASP A 118 -21.48 13.04 8.31
CA ASP A 118 -20.35 12.14 8.03
C ASP A 118 -20.03 12.06 6.52
N LEU A 119 -21.05 12.28 5.67
CA LEU A 119 -20.88 12.41 4.22
C LEU A 119 -20.08 13.68 3.87
N ASP A 120 -20.36 14.78 4.56
CA ASP A 120 -19.74 16.10 4.34
C ASP A 120 -18.23 16.12 4.62
N HIS A 121 -17.79 15.42 5.67
CA HIS A 121 -16.36 15.35 6.01
C HIS A 121 -15.59 14.41 5.06
N GLY A 122 -16.22 13.34 4.57
CA GLY A 122 -15.65 12.51 3.51
C GLY A 122 -15.43 13.29 2.21
N VAL A 123 -16.38 14.18 1.86
CA VAL A 123 -16.25 15.11 0.73
C VAL A 123 -15.11 16.10 0.97
N SER A 124 -15.00 16.65 2.19
CA SER A 124 -13.89 17.56 2.55
C SER A 124 -12.52 16.90 2.42
N ILE A 125 -12.36 15.64 2.85
CA ILE A 125 -11.12 14.87 2.65
C ILE A 125 -10.84 14.68 1.16
N LYS A 126 -11.85 14.32 0.36
CA LYS A 126 -11.73 14.19 -1.10
C LYS A 126 -11.27 15.50 -1.75
N LEU A 127 -11.84 16.63 -1.35
CA LEU A 127 -11.45 17.95 -1.85
C LEU A 127 -10.00 18.28 -1.48
N PHE A 128 -9.58 18.01 -0.23
CA PHE A 128 -8.20 18.20 0.21
C PHE A 128 -7.22 17.32 -0.57
N VAL A 129 -7.52 16.04 -0.78
CA VAL A 129 -6.65 15.16 -1.57
C VAL A 129 -6.56 15.64 -3.02
N THR A 130 -7.67 16.09 -3.59
CA THR A 130 -7.72 16.63 -4.96
C THR A 130 -6.92 17.93 -5.08
N SER A 131 -6.95 18.81 -4.07
CA SER A 131 -6.16 20.05 -4.09
C SER A 131 -4.66 19.82 -3.97
N LYS A 132 -4.22 18.63 -3.54
CA LYS A 132 -2.82 18.22 -3.51
C LYS A 132 -2.35 17.52 -4.79
N MET A 133 -3.21 17.35 -5.79
CA MET A 133 -2.81 16.83 -7.11
C MET A 133 -1.79 17.78 -7.76
N GLY A 134 -0.66 17.24 -8.21
CA GLY A 134 0.46 18.03 -8.76
C GLY A 134 1.39 18.63 -7.71
N SER A 135 1.23 18.31 -6.42
CA SER A 135 2.20 18.70 -5.39
C SER A 135 3.56 18.01 -5.60
N GLU A 136 4.65 18.74 -5.39
CA GLU A 136 6.02 18.20 -5.38
C GLU A 136 6.38 17.49 -4.06
N ASP A 137 5.57 17.64 -3.01
CA ASP A 137 5.80 16.97 -1.72
C ASP A 137 5.54 15.47 -1.84
N ALA A 138 6.57 14.66 -1.58
CA ALA A 138 6.51 13.20 -1.68
C ALA A 138 5.40 12.58 -0.82
N ARG A 139 5.08 13.15 0.35
CA ARG A 139 4.00 12.63 1.22
C ARG A 139 2.63 12.91 0.63
N SER A 140 2.45 14.09 0.05
CA SER A 140 1.23 14.46 -0.67
C SER A 140 1.03 13.59 -1.92
N GLN A 141 2.10 13.28 -2.65
CA GLN A 141 2.07 12.35 -3.78
C GLN A 141 1.67 10.93 -3.36
N ASP A 142 2.27 10.40 -2.28
CA ASP A 142 1.87 9.08 -1.74
C ASP A 142 0.38 9.04 -1.39
N MET A 143 -0.12 10.08 -0.71
CA MET A 143 -1.55 10.22 -0.40
C MET A 143 -2.43 10.21 -1.66
N VAL A 144 -2.06 10.98 -2.69
CA VAL A 144 -2.79 11.04 -3.97
C VAL A 144 -2.77 9.69 -4.69
N ASN A 145 -1.63 9.00 -4.70
CA ASN A 145 -1.49 7.67 -5.31
C ASN A 145 -2.39 6.63 -4.64
N ILE A 146 -2.40 6.60 -3.30
CA ILE A 146 -3.28 5.71 -2.53
C ILE A 146 -4.75 6.05 -2.82
N TRP A 147 -5.09 7.34 -2.96
CA TRP A 147 -6.44 7.79 -3.31
C TRP A 147 -6.89 7.32 -4.69
N HIS A 148 -6.03 7.41 -5.70
CA HIS A 148 -6.30 6.85 -7.01
C HIS A 148 -6.50 5.33 -6.97
N HIS A 149 -5.71 4.63 -6.18
CA HIS A 149 -5.86 3.19 -6.02
C HIS A 149 -7.22 2.82 -5.38
N TRP A 150 -7.61 3.50 -4.30
CA TRP A 150 -8.93 3.31 -3.70
C TRP A 150 -10.07 3.65 -4.68
N LYS A 151 -9.98 4.75 -5.43
CA LYS A 151 -10.97 5.10 -6.47
C LYS A 151 -11.09 3.98 -7.51
N ALA A 152 -9.97 3.48 -8.02
CA ALA A 152 -9.99 2.38 -8.99
C ALA A 152 -10.67 1.12 -8.44
N VAL A 153 -10.42 0.76 -7.18
CA VAL A 153 -11.10 -0.37 -6.52
C VAL A 153 -12.60 -0.10 -6.35
N ARG A 154 -12.96 1.09 -5.86
CA ARG A 154 -14.36 1.51 -5.68
C ARG A 154 -15.12 1.50 -7.01
N ASP A 155 -14.55 2.09 -8.06
CA ASP A 155 -15.18 2.21 -9.38
C ASP A 155 -15.34 0.83 -10.03
N ARG A 156 -14.33 -0.05 -9.87
CA ARG A 156 -14.46 -1.47 -10.23
C ARG A 156 -15.59 -2.14 -9.46
N HIS A 157 -15.73 -1.88 -8.16
CA HIS A 157 -16.81 -2.43 -7.35
C HIS A 157 -18.19 -1.91 -7.78
N ALA A 158 -18.29 -0.65 -8.18
CA ALA A 158 -19.53 -0.07 -8.69
C ALA A 158 -19.98 -0.66 -10.04
N SER A 159 -19.05 -1.21 -10.83
CA SER A 159 -19.34 -1.73 -12.17
C SER A 159 -19.88 -3.17 -12.19
N HIS A 160 -20.02 -3.83 -11.04
CA HIS A 160 -20.49 -5.21 -10.98
C HIS A 160 -21.41 -5.45 -9.79
N THR A 161 -22.23 -6.51 -9.83
CA THR A 161 -23.17 -6.84 -8.76
C THR A 161 -22.48 -7.55 -7.59
N VAL A 162 -23.12 -7.61 -6.42
CA VAL A 162 -22.62 -8.36 -5.26
C VAL A 162 -22.32 -9.82 -5.60
N SER A 163 -23.15 -10.46 -6.44
CA SER A 163 -22.93 -11.84 -6.85
C SER A 163 -21.70 -11.98 -7.75
N GLN A 164 -21.50 -11.06 -8.69
CA GLN A 164 -20.28 -11.02 -9.51
C GLN A 164 -19.03 -10.76 -8.66
N CYS A 165 -19.12 -9.92 -7.63
CA CYS A 165 -18.03 -9.64 -6.70
C CYS A 165 -17.58 -10.91 -5.98
N LYS A 166 -18.56 -11.69 -5.47
CA LYS A 166 -18.30 -12.98 -4.81
C LYS A 166 -17.58 -13.97 -5.72
N ILE A 167 -17.93 -14.02 -7.00
CA ILE A 167 -17.26 -14.87 -7.99
C ILE A 167 -15.80 -14.40 -8.15
N VAL A 168 -15.56 -13.11 -8.39
CA VAL A 168 -14.20 -12.57 -8.53
C VAL A 168 -13.34 -12.83 -7.28
N ILE A 169 -13.90 -12.64 -6.08
CA ILE A 169 -13.19 -12.94 -4.83
C ILE A 169 -12.89 -14.43 -4.69
N SER A 170 -13.87 -15.29 -4.98
CA SER A 170 -13.70 -16.75 -4.95
C SER A 170 -12.61 -17.21 -5.93
N ASP A 171 -12.61 -16.68 -7.14
CA ASP A 171 -11.64 -16.99 -8.19
C ASP A 171 -10.24 -16.50 -7.79
N ALA A 172 -10.12 -15.28 -7.24
CA ALA A 172 -8.87 -14.75 -6.72
C ALA A 172 -8.32 -15.60 -5.56
N GLN A 173 -9.19 -16.04 -4.64
CA GLN A 173 -8.81 -16.95 -3.56
C GLN A 173 -8.39 -18.33 -4.08
N ALA A 174 -9.08 -18.86 -5.09
CA ALA A 174 -8.72 -20.12 -5.72
C ALA A 174 -7.35 -20.02 -6.41
N CYS A 175 -7.11 -18.93 -7.14
CA CYS A 175 -5.83 -18.62 -7.75
C CYS A 175 -4.72 -18.51 -6.69
N LEU A 176 -4.95 -17.76 -5.61
CA LEU A 176 -4.00 -17.62 -4.49
C LEU A 176 -3.66 -18.96 -3.83
N ARG A 177 -4.67 -19.82 -3.61
CA ARG A 177 -4.44 -21.19 -3.09
C ARG A 177 -3.71 -22.09 -4.09
N GLY A 178 -3.88 -21.82 -5.39
CA GLY A 178 -3.20 -22.51 -6.49
C GLY A 178 -1.76 -22.04 -6.71
N LEU A 179 -1.37 -20.89 -6.17
CA LEU A 179 0.03 -20.44 -6.22
C LEU A 179 0.88 -21.44 -5.45
N LYS A 180 1.86 -22.04 -6.14
CA LYS A 180 2.88 -22.89 -5.53
C LYS A 180 3.79 -22.01 -4.68
N ILE A 181 3.39 -21.74 -3.44
CA ILE A 181 4.23 -21.08 -2.46
C ILE A 181 5.23 -22.13 -1.98
N PHE A 182 6.43 -22.12 -2.56
CA PHE A 182 7.54 -22.90 -2.02
C PHE A 182 7.97 -22.25 -0.70
N LYS A 183 7.48 -22.80 0.41
CA LYS A 183 7.93 -22.42 1.74
C LYS A 183 9.24 -23.15 2.01
N SER A 184 10.33 -22.40 2.19
CA SER A 184 11.53 -22.94 2.83
C SER A 184 11.13 -23.48 4.21
N THR A 185 11.47 -24.74 4.49
CA THR A 185 11.08 -25.42 5.74
C THR A 185 11.80 -24.79 6.94
N CYS A 186 11.03 -24.41 7.96
CA CYS A 186 11.54 -23.96 9.25
C CYS A 186 12.16 -25.12 10.03
N ASP A 187 13.48 -25.24 10.01
CA ASP A 187 14.18 -25.66 11.24
C ASP A 187 14.25 -24.41 12.15
N PRO A 188 13.74 -24.41 13.39
CA PRO A 188 13.75 -23.24 14.26
C PRO A 188 15.10 -23.11 14.97
N THR A 189 16.20 -23.15 14.22
CA THR A 189 17.50 -22.69 14.71
C THR A 189 17.63 -21.20 14.46
N LEU A 190 18.00 -20.47 15.51
CA LEU A 190 18.33 -19.05 15.42
C LEU A 190 19.68 -18.95 14.70
N ASP A 191 19.66 -19.04 13.38
CA ASP A 191 20.88 -18.99 12.58
C ASP A 191 21.30 -17.52 12.40
N HIS A 192 22.41 -17.17 13.02
CA HIS A 192 23.10 -15.92 12.74
C HIS A 192 23.79 -16.05 11.37
N TYR A 193 23.12 -15.58 10.33
CA TYR A 193 23.77 -15.37 9.04
C TYR A 193 24.57 -14.07 9.11
N ASN A 194 25.89 -14.18 9.02
CA ASN A 194 26.69 -13.02 8.65
C ASN A 194 26.28 -12.67 7.21
N LEU A 195 25.80 -11.44 6.99
CA LEU A 195 25.75 -10.87 5.64
C LEU A 195 27.12 -11.11 5.01
N GLY A 196 27.13 -11.71 3.81
CA GLY A 196 28.39 -11.95 3.12
C GLY A 196 29.13 -10.62 2.98
N HIS A 197 30.44 -10.61 3.19
CA HIS A 197 31.26 -9.43 2.89
C HIS A 197 31.99 -9.60 1.55
N ASP A 198 31.56 -10.59 0.79
CA ASP A 198 32.00 -10.84 -0.58
C ASP A 198 31.53 -9.74 -1.52
N GLU A 199 32.31 -9.54 -2.59
CA GLU A 199 31.96 -8.62 -3.64
C GLU A 199 30.72 -9.14 -4.39
N ILE A 200 29.74 -8.24 -4.54
CA ILE A 200 28.52 -8.53 -5.26
C ILE A 200 28.89 -8.74 -6.73
N HIS A 201 28.46 -9.88 -7.27
CA HIS A 201 28.70 -10.25 -8.66
C HIS A 201 27.47 -10.94 -9.23
N SER A 202 27.34 -10.90 -10.56
CA SER A 202 26.28 -11.60 -11.27
C SER A 202 26.59 -13.10 -11.32
N LEU A 203 25.61 -13.94 -11.00
CA LEU A 203 25.72 -15.39 -11.10
C LEU A 203 25.79 -15.86 -12.56
N LEU A 204 25.54 -14.98 -13.53
CA LEU A 204 25.76 -15.25 -14.95
C LEU A 204 27.25 -15.34 -15.30
N ASP A 205 28.09 -14.64 -14.53
CA ASP A 205 29.53 -14.60 -14.77
C ASP A 205 30.24 -15.89 -14.29
N GLY A 206 29.49 -16.76 -13.60
CA GLY A 206 29.99 -17.98 -12.98
C GLY A 206 30.58 -17.73 -11.59
N THR A 207 30.89 -18.79 -10.86
CA THR A 207 31.61 -18.74 -9.58
C THR A 207 33.08 -19.06 -9.80
N GLU A 208 33.99 -18.40 -9.08
CA GLU A 208 35.45 -18.59 -9.24
C GLU A 208 36.01 -19.89 -8.64
N GLU A 209 35.16 -20.79 -8.15
CA GLU A 209 35.58 -22.07 -7.55
C GLU A 209 35.82 -23.15 -8.63
N GLU A 210 37.10 -23.54 -8.77
CA GLU A 210 37.75 -24.59 -9.58
C GLU A 210 37.01 -25.34 -10.73
N ASP A 211 37.70 -25.36 -11.88
CA ASP A 211 37.64 -26.25 -13.06
C ASP A 211 36.34 -26.46 -13.86
N ASP A 212 35.17 -26.02 -13.39
CA ASP A 212 33.91 -26.12 -14.17
C ASP A 212 33.11 -24.80 -14.17
N ILE A 213 33.73 -23.73 -14.67
CA ILE A 213 33.05 -22.44 -14.87
C ILE A 213 32.32 -22.46 -16.23
N TYR A 214 30.99 -22.46 -16.20
CA TYR A 214 30.16 -22.26 -17.39
C TYR A 214 29.46 -20.90 -17.32
N PRO A 215 30.17 -19.79 -17.64
CA PRO A 215 29.52 -18.48 -17.69
C PRO A 215 28.41 -18.48 -18.73
N ILE A 216 27.26 -17.92 -18.35
CA ILE A 216 26.11 -17.78 -19.25
C ILE A 216 26.29 -16.48 -20.03
N HIS A 217 26.90 -16.62 -21.20
CA HIS A 217 27.08 -15.55 -22.17
C HIS A 217 25.75 -15.19 -22.84
N LEU A 218 25.04 -14.19 -22.29
CA LEU A 218 23.77 -13.72 -22.85
C LEU A 218 23.91 -13.21 -24.29
N ASP A 219 25.09 -12.72 -24.69
CA ASP A 219 25.40 -12.30 -26.06
C ASP A 219 25.32 -13.47 -27.07
N LYS A 220 25.63 -14.69 -26.64
CA LYS A 220 25.59 -15.89 -27.49
C LYS A 220 24.19 -16.48 -27.66
N LEU A 221 23.22 -16.07 -26.84
CA LEU A 221 21.83 -16.49 -27.00
C LEU A 221 21.19 -15.79 -28.20
N ASN A 222 20.36 -16.52 -28.95
CA ASN A 222 19.60 -15.93 -30.05
C ASN A 222 18.40 -15.11 -29.51
N SER A 223 17.76 -14.32 -30.38
CA SER A 223 16.66 -13.43 -29.96
C SER A 223 15.46 -14.21 -29.38
N GLN A 224 15.19 -15.41 -29.87
CA GLN A 224 14.08 -16.23 -29.39
C GLN A 224 14.38 -16.81 -28.00
N GLU A 225 15.62 -17.26 -27.76
CA GLU A 225 16.07 -17.76 -26.46
C GLU A 225 16.04 -16.64 -25.40
N LYS A 226 16.46 -15.43 -25.77
CA LYS A 226 16.42 -14.25 -24.89
C LYS A 226 15.01 -13.91 -24.44
N GLU A 227 14.03 -14.03 -25.34
CA GLU A 227 12.64 -13.62 -25.07
C GLU A 227 11.81 -14.73 -24.40
N MET A 228 12.13 -16.01 -24.64
CA MET A 228 11.27 -17.13 -24.23
C MET A 228 11.91 -18.14 -23.28
N ALA A 229 13.24 -18.18 -23.17
CA ALA A 229 13.93 -19.29 -22.50
C ALA A 229 14.66 -18.90 -21.20
N LEU A 230 14.81 -17.60 -20.90
CA LEU A 230 15.45 -17.16 -19.66
C LEU A 230 14.48 -17.26 -18.49
N SER A 231 14.70 -18.27 -17.65
CA SER A 231 14.06 -18.38 -16.34
C SER A 231 15.14 -18.61 -15.29
N PHE A 232 15.11 -17.82 -14.23
CA PHE A 232 16.05 -17.92 -13.13
C PHE A 232 15.37 -18.58 -11.94
N LEU A 233 15.98 -19.64 -11.42
CA LEU A 233 15.59 -20.24 -10.15
C LEU A 233 16.73 -20.03 -9.16
N PHE A 234 16.54 -19.08 -8.24
CA PHE A 234 17.49 -18.83 -7.17
C PHE A 234 17.08 -19.61 -5.93
N GLY A 235 18.00 -20.40 -5.37
CA GLY A 235 17.81 -21.12 -4.12
C GLY A 235 19.02 -20.96 -3.21
N GLY A 236 18.80 -20.73 -1.91
CA GLY A 236 19.88 -20.72 -0.92
C GLY A 236 20.81 -19.50 -0.92
N SER A 237 20.49 -18.40 -1.62
CA SER A 237 21.32 -17.18 -1.57
C SER A 237 21.06 -16.45 -0.25
N GLY A 238 22.03 -16.51 0.67
CA GLY A 238 21.87 -16.08 2.07
C GLY A 238 21.31 -14.67 2.26
N ASP A 239 21.72 -13.71 1.44
CA ASP A 239 21.23 -12.33 1.50
C ASP A 239 20.72 -11.78 0.16
N ALA A 240 20.56 -12.66 -0.83
CA ALA A 240 20.07 -12.37 -2.17
C ALA A 240 20.82 -11.26 -2.94
N ARG A 241 21.96 -10.74 -2.48
CA ARG A 241 22.66 -9.62 -3.16
C ARG A 241 23.14 -10.02 -4.56
N HIS A 242 23.74 -11.20 -4.70
CA HIS A 242 24.15 -11.74 -6.01
C HIS A 242 22.95 -12.04 -6.91
N VAL A 243 21.80 -12.41 -6.33
CA VAL A 243 20.56 -12.62 -7.07
C VAL A 243 20.07 -11.30 -7.66
N PHE A 244 20.06 -10.23 -6.86
CA PHE A 244 19.68 -8.91 -7.35
C PHE A 244 20.64 -8.40 -8.42
N GLU A 245 21.95 -8.55 -8.23
CA GLU A 245 22.95 -8.18 -9.25
C GLU A 245 22.75 -8.96 -10.55
N THR A 246 22.47 -10.26 -10.46
CA THR A 246 22.17 -11.09 -11.64
C THR A 246 20.95 -10.58 -12.42
N VAL A 247 19.90 -10.18 -11.70
CA VAL A 247 18.68 -9.64 -12.32
C VAL A 247 18.95 -8.28 -12.95
N ILE A 248 19.73 -7.42 -12.31
CA ILE A 248 20.12 -6.10 -12.85
C ILE A 248 20.95 -6.29 -14.12
N ASN A 249 21.99 -7.14 -14.08
CA ASN A 249 22.85 -7.43 -15.22
C ASN A 249 22.03 -8.01 -16.41
N ALA A 250 21.10 -8.93 -16.13
CA ALA A 250 20.20 -9.47 -17.16
C ALA A 250 19.26 -8.40 -17.75
N ALA A 251 18.76 -7.47 -16.92
CA ALA A 251 17.88 -6.39 -17.38
C ALA A 251 18.63 -5.37 -18.25
N ASP A 252 19.82 -4.93 -17.82
CA ASP A 252 20.68 -4.01 -18.57
C ASP A 252 21.04 -4.59 -19.94
N PHE A 253 21.30 -5.90 -20.00
CA PHE A 253 21.57 -6.57 -21.27
C PHE A 253 20.37 -6.49 -22.24
N VAL A 254 19.15 -6.70 -21.75
CA VAL A 254 17.93 -6.60 -22.57
C VAL A 254 17.69 -5.18 -23.07
N GLU A 255 17.92 -4.17 -22.21
CA GLU A 255 17.77 -2.76 -22.61
C GLU A 255 18.79 -2.36 -23.67
N ASN A 256 20.05 -2.73 -23.51
CA ASN A 256 21.11 -2.46 -24.48
C ASN A 256 20.85 -3.18 -25.82
N SER A 257 20.31 -4.40 -25.79
CA SER A 257 19.93 -5.12 -27.01
C SER A 257 18.79 -4.45 -27.76
N LYS A 258 17.83 -3.84 -27.06
CA LYS A 258 16.73 -3.07 -27.69
C LYS A 258 17.24 -1.76 -28.27
N PHE A 259 18.16 -1.09 -27.57
CA PHE A 259 18.77 0.14 -28.04
C PHE A 259 19.55 -0.07 -29.36
N MET A 260 20.35 -1.13 -29.45
CA MET A 260 21.11 -1.46 -30.67
C MET A 260 20.20 -1.76 -31.88
N LYS A 261 19.08 -2.48 -31.69
CA LYS A 261 18.10 -2.73 -32.77
C LYS A 261 17.48 -1.44 -33.35
N ASN A 262 17.41 -0.37 -32.55
CA ASN A 262 16.84 0.91 -33.00
C ASN A 262 17.84 1.80 -33.76
N ILE A 263 19.14 1.46 -33.76
CA ILE A 263 20.18 2.20 -34.48
C ILE A 263 20.39 1.65 -35.90
N GLU A 264 19.96 0.42 -36.17
CA GLU A 264 20.12 -0.25 -37.47
C GLU A 264 18.97 0.00 -38.47
N HIS A 265 18.08 0.96 -38.17
CA HIS A 265 16.98 1.42 -39.03
C HIS A 265 17.07 2.91 -39.32
#